data_AF-A0A661CUM5-F1
#
_entry.id   AF-A0A661CUM5-F1
#
_cell.length_a   1.000
_cell.length_b   1.000
_cell.length_c   1.000
_cell.angle_alpha   90.00
_cell.angle_beta   90.00
_cell.angle_gamma   90.00
#
_symmetry.space_group_name_H-M   'P 1'
#
loop_
_entity.id
_entity.type
_entity.pdbx_description
1 polymer ?
#
loop_
_entity_poly.entity_id
_entity_poly.type
_entity_poly.pdbx_seq_one_letter_code
_entity_poly.pdbx_strand_id
1 'polypeptide(L)'
;MKKVILMLCTAALSASALAVDEAEYDVTTKILTIPSIKIGAARIYDGQLQLNNEGLFVIVGYSETPTSSDSSTFTLTSSAIENCELLSEYKCEQKVNNAEDSIPLAWSNVPTETGSLAVTMHHYPNSNDTSSPNSYLLLWNIDPAVTEIAHGAADDGPWYMGANKDGVAISYTSPCSPSAGTHEYTLTVYALSETPASLPVQSSVDVTYDVLTQAIATVDILGTATLTFNDVTESFFLG
;
A
#
# COMPACT_ATOMS: atom_id res chain seq x y z
N MET A 1 5.96 27.44 28.30
CA MET A 1 4.66 26.93 27.82
C MET A 1 4.28 25.77 28.72
N LYS A 2 3.21 25.89 29.51
CA LYS A 2 2.78 24.82 30.42
C LYS A 2 2.00 23.78 29.61
N LYS A 3 2.59 22.61 29.35
CA LYS A 3 1.86 21.45 28.84
C LYS A 3 0.86 21.02 29.91
N VAL A 4 -0.42 21.30 29.70
CA VAL A 4 -1.50 20.77 30.54
C VAL A 4 -1.94 19.47 29.87
N ILE A 5 -1.52 18.34 30.44
CA ILE A 5 -2.02 17.02 30.06
C ILE A 5 -3.44 16.92 30.61
N LEU A 6 -4.44 17.11 29.75
CA LEU A 6 -5.85 17.03 30.14
C LEU A 6 -6.29 15.55 30.03
N MET A 7 -6.26 14.84 31.15
CA MET A 7 -6.98 13.56 31.28
C MET A 7 -8.48 13.86 31.15
N LEU A 8 -9.06 13.59 29.98
CA LEU A 8 -10.49 13.72 29.74
C LEU A 8 -11.24 12.66 30.56
N CYS A 9 -11.86 13.11 31.63
CA CYS A 9 -12.77 12.31 32.45
C CYS A 9 -14.03 12.00 31.64
N THR A 10 -14.28 10.71 31.44
CA THR A 10 -15.44 10.14 30.74
C THR A 10 -16.75 10.60 31.37
N ALA A 11 -17.57 11.34 30.62
CA ALA A 11 -18.98 11.53 30.92
C ALA A 11 -19.82 11.52 29.63
N ALA A 12 -20.55 10.41 29.47
CA ALA A 12 -21.75 10.23 28.65
C ALA A 12 -21.68 10.53 27.14
N LEU A 13 -20.86 9.77 26.40
CA LEU A 13 -21.23 9.28 25.08
C LEU A 13 -20.79 7.81 25.01
N SER A 14 -21.70 6.89 24.74
CA SER A 14 -21.38 5.48 24.58
C SER A 14 -20.66 5.25 23.25
N ALA A 15 -19.33 5.36 23.22
CA ALA A 15 -18.48 4.76 22.19
C ALA A 15 -17.01 4.85 22.63
N SER A 16 -16.33 3.72 22.51
CA SER A 16 -14.91 3.46 22.23
C SER A 16 -13.89 4.60 22.46
N ALA A 17 -12.86 4.27 23.24
CA ALA A 17 -11.72 5.12 23.57
C ALA A 17 -11.25 6.08 22.45
N LEU A 18 -11.22 7.37 22.75
CA LEU A 18 -10.60 8.41 21.95
C LEU A 18 -9.09 8.39 22.23
N ALA A 19 -8.29 7.89 21.29
CA ALA A 19 -6.86 8.18 21.25
C ALA A 19 -6.66 9.48 20.46
N VAL A 20 -6.01 10.48 21.07
CA VAL A 20 -5.68 11.76 20.43
C VAL A 20 -4.17 11.89 20.49
N ASP A 21 -3.50 11.94 19.33
CA ASP A 21 -2.03 11.89 19.27
C ASP A 21 -1.38 13.20 19.77
N GLU A 22 -1.91 14.39 19.46
CA GLU A 22 -1.51 15.65 20.10
C GLU A 22 -2.65 16.68 19.98
N ALA A 23 -3.29 17.11 21.08
CA ALA A 23 -4.30 18.18 21.05
C ALA A 23 -3.69 19.52 21.50
N GLU A 24 -4.06 20.61 20.83
CA GLU A 24 -3.62 21.96 21.17
C GLU A 24 -4.78 22.80 21.75
N TYR A 25 -4.55 23.46 22.88
CA TYR A 25 -5.56 24.35 23.49
C TYR A 25 -5.13 25.81 23.43
N ASP A 26 -5.91 26.64 22.73
CA ASP A 26 -5.73 28.08 22.72
C ASP A 26 -6.50 28.72 23.89
N VAL A 27 -5.74 29.24 24.85
CA VAL A 27 -6.28 29.91 26.05
C VAL A 27 -7.00 31.23 25.77
N THR A 28 -6.74 31.85 24.62
CA THR A 28 -7.33 33.14 24.21
C THR A 28 -8.72 32.93 23.61
N THR A 29 -8.83 31.99 22.67
CA THR A 29 -10.10 31.65 22.00
C THR A 29 -10.90 30.61 22.78
N LYS A 30 -10.27 29.94 23.76
CA LYS A 30 -10.81 28.81 24.53
C LYS A 30 -11.19 27.61 23.65
N ILE A 31 -10.47 27.42 22.55
CA ILE A 31 -10.68 26.34 21.59
C ILE A 31 -9.64 25.25 21.82
N LEU A 32 -10.10 24.01 21.90
CA LEU A 32 -9.27 22.80 21.83
C LEU A 32 -9.29 22.29 20.39
N THR A 33 -8.15 22.28 19.72
CA THR A 33 -7.97 21.73 18.38
C THR A 33 -7.44 20.30 18.49
N ILE A 34 -8.14 19.38 17.84
CA ILE A 34 -7.79 17.96 17.77
C ILE A 34 -7.45 17.63 16.31
N PRO A 35 -6.25 17.11 16.01
CA PRO A 35 -5.80 16.90 14.64
C PRO A 35 -6.65 15.87 13.89
N SER A 36 -7.03 14.78 14.54
CA SER A 36 -8.00 13.83 14.02
C SER A 36 -8.81 13.17 15.13
N ILE A 37 -10.10 12.94 14.85
CA ILE A 37 -11.02 12.24 15.75
C ILE A 37 -11.86 11.25 14.96
N LYS A 38 -11.87 9.98 15.37
CA LYS A 38 -12.72 8.95 14.78
C LYS A 38 -14.09 8.99 15.46
N ILE A 39 -15.15 9.21 14.68
CA ILE A 39 -16.55 9.24 15.14
C ILE A 39 -17.34 8.23 14.31
N GLY A 40 -17.62 7.05 14.89
CA GLY A 40 -18.23 5.94 14.16
C GLY A 40 -17.33 5.46 13.01
N ALA A 41 -17.87 5.41 11.79
CA ALA A 41 -17.12 5.08 10.58
C ALA A 41 -16.41 6.30 9.95
N ALA A 42 -16.69 7.52 10.43
CA ALA A 42 -16.10 8.73 9.90
C ALA A 42 -14.85 9.14 10.68
N ARG A 43 -13.89 9.78 9.99
CA ARG A 43 -12.83 10.57 10.60
C ARG A 43 -13.14 12.03 10.37
N ILE A 44 -13.02 12.83 11.43
CA ILE A 44 -13.05 14.29 11.37
C ILE A 44 -11.63 14.79 11.58
N TYR A 45 -11.23 15.80 10.81
CA TYR A 45 -9.92 16.44 10.90
C TYR A 45 -10.06 17.84 11.49
N ASP A 46 -8.99 18.31 12.12
CA ASP A 46 -8.89 19.65 12.74
C ASP A 46 -10.11 20.03 13.60
N GLY A 47 -10.61 19.08 14.39
CA GLY A 47 -11.80 19.26 15.21
C GLY A 47 -11.58 20.35 16.24
N GLN A 48 -12.33 21.44 16.14
CA GLN A 48 -12.34 22.54 17.09
C GLN A 48 -13.45 22.32 18.10
N LEU A 49 -13.08 22.08 19.36
CA LEU A 49 -13.99 21.88 20.47
C LEU A 49 -13.99 23.10 21.40
N GLN A 50 -15.16 23.52 21.83
CA GLN A 50 -15.32 24.56 22.85
C GLN A 50 -16.13 24.01 24.04
N LEU A 51 -15.69 24.34 25.26
CA LEU A 51 -16.46 24.07 26.47
C LEU A 51 -17.69 24.99 26.54
N ASN A 52 -18.88 24.40 26.63
CA ASN A 52 -20.11 25.12 26.88
C ASN A 52 -20.28 25.43 28.38
N ASN A 53 -21.34 26.17 28.73
CA ASN A 53 -21.63 26.57 30.11
C ASN A 53 -22.01 25.39 31.04
N GLU A 54 -22.25 24.21 30.47
CA GLU A 54 -22.60 22.98 31.19
C GLU A 54 -21.35 22.10 31.44
N GLY A 55 -20.17 22.54 31.00
CA GLY A 55 -18.92 21.80 31.14
C GLY A 55 -18.72 20.69 30.10
N LEU A 56 -19.47 20.72 28.99
CA LEU A 56 -19.35 19.77 27.88
C LEU A 56 -18.57 20.40 26.71
N PHE A 57 -17.70 19.61 26.08
CA PHE A 57 -17.06 20.00 24.82
C PHE A 57 -18.03 19.83 23.65
N VAL A 58 -18.22 20.90 22.89
CA VAL A 58 -19.08 20.95 21.69
C VAL A 58 -18.20 21.24 20.48
N ILE A 59 -18.43 20.54 19.37
CA ILE A 59 -17.77 20.83 18.10
C ILE A 59 -18.27 22.19 17.59
N VAL A 60 -17.36 23.14 17.43
CA VAL A 60 -17.63 24.49 16.91
C VAL A 60 -17.09 24.71 15.49
N GLY A 61 -16.21 23.82 15.04
CA GLY A 61 -15.67 23.80 13.70
C GLY A 61 -14.98 22.46 13.44
N TYR A 62 -14.97 22.02 12.20
CA TYR A 62 -14.24 20.83 11.79
C TYR A 62 -13.97 20.88 10.30
N SER A 63 -12.90 20.22 9.86
CA SER A 63 -12.69 19.91 8.45
C SER A 63 -13.17 18.48 8.19
N GLU A 64 -14.06 18.31 7.20
CA GLU A 64 -14.50 16.97 6.77
C GLU A 64 -13.39 16.20 6.05
N THR A 65 -12.32 16.89 5.67
CA THR A 65 -11.13 16.34 5.01
C THR A 65 -9.92 17.24 5.29
N PRO A 66 -8.69 16.72 5.44
CA PRO A 66 -7.52 17.54 5.20
C PRO A 66 -7.62 17.96 3.74
N THR A 67 -7.83 19.25 3.48
CA THR A 67 -7.78 19.77 2.11
C THR A 67 -6.31 19.90 1.71
N SER A 68 -5.66 18.77 1.49
CA SER A 68 -4.61 18.67 0.48
C SER A 68 -5.33 18.40 -0.83
N SER A 69 -5.70 19.47 -1.52
CA SER A 69 -6.33 19.42 -2.84
C SER A 69 -5.32 19.06 -3.93
N ASP A 70 -4.62 17.95 -3.76
CA ASP A 70 -4.16 17.18 -4.90
C ASP A 70 -5.11 15.99 -4.98
N SER A 71 -6.18 16.16 -5.73
CA SER A 71 -7.01 15.06 -6.25
C SER A 71 -6.22 14.27 -7.31
N SER A 72 -4.93 14.07 -7.10
CA SER A 72 -4.07 13.32 -7.97
C SER A 72 -4.27 11.85 -7.61
N THR A 73 -4.72 11.08 -8.59
CA THR A 73 -4.98 9.65 -8.41
C THR A 73 -3.68 8.97 -8.03
N PHE A 74 -3.71 8.09 -7.02
CA PHE A 74 -2.59 7.21 -6.74
C PHE A 74 -2.30 6.37 -7.99
N THR A 75 -1.10 6.49 -8.57
CA THR A 75 -0.74 5.85 -9.84
C THR A 75 0.46 4.94 -9.69
N LEU A 76 0.51 3.92 -10.54
CA LEU A 76 1.62 2.97 -10.68
C LEU A 76 1.98 2.89 -12.17
N THR A 77 3.27 3.01 -12.48
CA THR A 77 3.82 2.94 -13.83
C THR A 77 5.10 2.10 -13.84
N SER A 78 5.49 1.69 -15.04
CA SER A 78 6.76 1.00 -15.28
C SER A 78 7.26 1.40 -16.66
N SER A 79 8.54 1.75 -16.79
CA SER A 79 9.16 1.99 -18.10
C SER A 79 9.41 0.71 -18.89
N ALA A 80 9.21 -0.47 -18.28
CA ALA A 80 9.26 -1.75 -18.97
C ALA A 80 7.98 -2.08 -19.74
N ILE A 81 6.92 -1.26 -19.60
CA ILE A 81 5.62 -1.51 -20.19
C ILE A 81 5.30 -0.41 -21.20
N GLU A 82 5.12 -0.80 -22.45
CA GLU A 82 4.72 0.09 -23.54
C GLU A 82 3.48 -0.48 -24.23
N ASN A 83 2.47 0.35 -24.50
CA ASN A 83 1.20 -0.09 -25.13
C ASN A 83 0.52 -1.28 -24.42
N CYS A 84 0.60 -1.32 -23.08
CA CYS A 84 0.12 -2.41 -22.24
C CYS A 84 0.81 -3.76 -22.49
N GLU A 85 2.03 -3.76 -23.01
CA GLU A 85 2.84 -4.95 -23.24
C GLU A 85 4.22 -4.81 -22.57
N LEU A 86 4.72 -5.91 -22.01
CA LEU A 86 6.07 -6.00 -21.46
C LEU A 86 7.11 -5.99 -22.59
N LEU A 87 8.07 -5.08 -22.52
CA LEU A 87 9.19 -5.01 -23.46
C LEU A 87 10.08 -6.25 -23.36
N SER A 88 10.57 -6.73 -24.51
CA SER A 88 11.30 -8.01 -24.63
C SER A 88 12.56 -8.11 -23.76
N GLU A 89 13.23 -7.00 -23.48
CA GLU A 89 14.43 -6.96 -22.63
C GLU A 89 14.17 -7.28 -21.15
N TYR A 90 12.92 -7.20 -20.68
CA TYR A 90 12.53 -7.54 -19.31
C TYR A 90 11.85 -8.92 -19.20
N LYS A 91 11.83 -9.68 -20.30
CA LYS A 91 11.31 -11.05 -20.35
C LYS A 91 12.44 -12.05 -20.15
N CYS A 92 12.15 -13.16 -19.48
CA CYS A 92 13.09 -14.27 -19.32
C CYS A 92 14.50 -13.81 -18.84
N GLU A 93 14.53 -12.96 -17.82
CA GLU A 93 15.75 -12.41 -17.26
C GLU A 93 16.73 -13.51 -16.83
N GLN A 94 18.02 -13.23 -16.96
CA GLN A 94 19.03 -14.21 -16.58
C GLN A 94 19.06 -14.36 -15.06
N LYS A 95 18.94 -15.58 -14.57
CA LYS A 95 19.16 -15.87 -13.14
C LYS A 95 20.62 -15.65 -12.76
N VAL A 96 20.87 -14.67 -11.91
CA VAL A 96 22.17 -14.41 -11.25
C VAL A 96 21.97 -14.64 -9.75
N ASN A 97 22.75 -15.55 -9.15
CA ASN A 97 22.60 -15.93 -7.73
C ASN A 97 21.18 -16.38 -7.33
N ASN A 98 20.45 -17.02 -8.26
CA ASN A 98 19.04 -17.43 -8.13
C ASN A 98 18.01 -16.28 -8.06
N ALA A 99 18.40 -15.05 -8.37
CA ALA A 99 17.51 -13.92 -8.55
C ALA A 99 17.48 -13.48 -10.02
N GLU A 100 16.36 -12.90 -10.44
CA GLU A 100 16.17 -12.27 -11.75
C GLU A 100 15.90 -10.78 -11.53
N ASP A 101 16.31 -9.93 -12.46
CA ASP A 101 16.15 -8.49 -12.30
C ASP A 101 14.67 -8.09 -12.42
N SER A 102 14.13 -7.46 -11.37
CA SER A 102 12.74 -6.98 -11.36
C SER A 102 12.52 -5.83 -12.34
N ILE A 103 11.35 -5.74 -12.97
CA ILE A 103 10.99 -4.56 -13.78
C ILE A 103 11.02 -3.27 -12.92
N PRO A 104 11.40 -2.12 -13.50
CA PRO A 104 11.38 -0.85 -12.80
C PRO A 104 9.94 -0.45 -12.47
N LEU A 105 9.67 -0.02 -11.24
CA LEU A 105 8.36 0.43 -10.77
C LEU A 105 8.46 1.87 -10.31
N ALA A 106 7.47 2.69 -10.64
CA ALA A 106 7.33 4.04 -10.10
C ALA A 106 5.87 4.28 -9.73
N TRP A 107 5.64 4.95 -8.61
CA TRP A 107 4.31 5.36 -8.19
C TRP A 107 4.32 6.80 -7.69
N SER A 108 3.16 7.44 -7.78
CA SER A 108 3.01 8.83 -7.37
C SER A 108 1.67 9.05 -6.69
N ASN A 109 1.58 10.08 -5.86
CA ASN A 109 0.37 10.45 -5.11
C ASN A 109 -0.03 9.37 -4.10
N VAL A 110 0.95 8.90 -3.31
CA VAL A 110 0.68 8.02 -2.16
C VAL A 110 -0.32 8.73 -1.23
N PRO A 111 -1.45 8.10 -0.85
CA PRO A 111 -2.44 8.69 0.04
C PRO A 111 -1.83 9.20 1.35
N THR A 112 -2.36 10.30 1.89
CA THR A 112 -2.00 10.79 3.22
C THR A 112 -2.32 9.73 4.28
N GLU A 113 -1.61 9.75 5.41
CA GLU A 113 -1.75 8.77 6.51
C GLU A 113 -1.32 7.33 6.16
N THR A 114 -0.76 7.10 4.98
CA THR A 114 -0.12 5.81 4.65
C THR A 114 1.02 5.56 5.64
N GLY A 115 0.94 4.44 6.37
CA GLY A 115 1.98 3.99 7.29
C GLY A 115 2.93 2.97 6.65
N SER A 116 2.48 2.23 5.64
CA SER A 116 3.34 1.34 4.85
C SER A 116 2.82 1.11 3.43
N LEU A 117 3.72 0.76 2.53
CA LEU A 117 3.40 0.28 1.19
C LEU A 117 3.68 -1.23 1.07
N ALA A 118 2.89 -1.90 0.21
CA ALA A 118 3.11 -3.28 -0.21
C ALA A 118 2.94 -3.40 -1.73
N VAL A 119 3.64 -4.34 -2.36
CA VAL A 119 3.57 -4.58 -3.82
C VAL A 119 3.29 -6.05 -4.09
N THR A 120 2.38 -6.32 -5.01
CA THR A 120 2.18 -7.67 -5.58
C THR A 120 2.27 -7.62 -7.10
N MET A 121 2.81 -8.68 -7.69
CA MET A 121 2.68 -8.99 -9.11
C MET A 121 2.18 -10.43 -9.24
N HIS A 122 1.12 -10.65 -9.99
CA HIS A 122 0.59 -11.99 -10.23
C HIS A 122 -0.03 -12.15 -11.62
N HIS A 123 -0.19 -13.40 -12.04
CA HIS A 123 -1.10 -13.74 -13.14
C HIS A 123 -1.98 -14.93 -12.74
N TYR A 124 -3.15 -15.02 -13.34
CA TYR A 124 -4.01 -16.21 -13.24
C TYR A 124 -3.73 -17.13 -14.43
N PRO A 125 -3.28 -18.38 -14.23
CA PRO A 125 -3.05 -19.32 -15.33
C PRO A 125 -4.32 -19.64 -16.12
N ASN A 126 -5.47 -19.62 -15.44
CA ASN A 126 -6.79 -19.80 -16.01
C ASN A 126 -7.63 -18.56 -15.67
N SER A 127 -8.07 -17.81 -16.68
CA SER A 127 -8.87 -16.61 -16.48
C SER A 127 -10.24 -16.85 -15.82
N ASN A 128 -10.72 -18.10 -15.83
CA ASN A 128 -11.97 -18.48 -15.15
C ASN A 128 -11.75 -18.96 -13.70
N ASP A 129 -10.50 -19.03 -13.23
CA ASP A 129 -10.15 -19.48 -11.89
C ASP A 129 -9.20 -18.49 -11.22
N THR A 130 -9.75 -17.68 -10.33
CA THR A 130 -9.01 -16.69 -9.55
C THR A 130 -8.53 -17.21 -8.19
N SER A 131 -8.67 -18.51 -7.91
CA SER A 131 -8.29 -19.09 -6.62
C SER A 131 -6.81 -19.49 -6.53
N SER A 132 -6.11 -19.57 -7.65
CA SER A 132 -4.73 -20.07 -7.72
C SER A 132 -3.85 -19.17 -8.60
N PRO A 133 -3.55 -17.92 -8.17
CA PRO A 133 -2.62 -17.06 -8.89
C PRO A 133 -1.18 -17.57 -8.77
N ASN A 134 -0.39 -17.34 -9.81
CA ASN A 134 1.06 -17.40 -9.74
C ASN A 134 1.60 -16.02 -9.35
N SER A 135 2.43 -15.91 -8.31
CA SER A 135 3.09 -14.67 -7.91
C SER A 135 4.48 -14.49 -8.52
N TYR A 136 4.82 -13.26 -8.86
CA TYR A 136 6.07 -12.88 -9.54
C TYR A 136 6.88 -11.86 -8.73
N LEU A 137 6.21 -11.08 -7.88
CA LEU A 137 6.82 -10.13 -6.95
C LEU A 137 5.91 -10.00 -5.73
N LEU A 138 6.49 -10.05 -4.53
CA LEU A 138 5.80 -9.86 -3.26
C LEU A 138 6.69 -9.02 -2.35
N LEU A 139 6.28 -7.79 -2.05
CA LEU A 139 7.01 -6.87 -1.17
C LEU A 139 6.09 -6.32 -0.09
N TRP A 140 6.61 -6.08 1.11
CA TRP A 140 5.89 -5.41 2.19
C TRP A 140 6.82 -4.57 3.06
N ASN A 141 6.23 -3.72 3.89
CA ASN A 141 6.94 -2.80 4.78
C ASN A 141 7.81 -1.78 4.02
N ILE A 142 7.34 -1.34 2.85
CA ILE A 142 8.00 -0.27 2.09
C ILE A 142 7.63 1.07 2.75
N ASP A 143 8.63 1.92 3.01
CA ASP A 143 8.41 3.26 3.54
C ASP A 143 7.56 4.10 2.55
N PRO A 144 6.51 4.80 3.00
CA PRO A 144 5.65 5.62 2.13
C PRO A 144 6.38 6.72 1.35
N ALA A 145 7.58 7.12 1.78
CA ALA A 145 8.43 8.09 1.08
C ALA A 145 9.17 7.48 -0.13
N VAL A 146 9.23 6.15 -0.25
CA VAL A 146 9.73 5.49 -1.46
C VAL A 146 8.71 5.67 -2.56
N THR A 147 9.15 6.15 -3.73
CA THR A 147 8.29 6.39 -4.91
C THR A 147 8.71 5.58 -6.12
N GLU A 148 9.82 4.84 -6.04
CA GLU A 148 10.33 4.03 -7.13
C GLU A 148 11.15 2.84 -6.63
N ILE A 149 11.18 1.79 -7.44
CA ILE A 149 12.10 0.65 -7.36
C ILE A 149 12.75 0.54 -8.73
N ALA A 150 14.07 0.70 -8.79
CA ALA A 150 14.81 0.59 -10.04
C ALA A 150 14.78 -0.84 -10.60
N HIS A 151 15.10 -0.99 -11.88
CA HIS A 151 15.28 -2.32 -12.48
C HIS A 151 16.33 -3.12 -11.70
N GLY A 152 16.02 -4.36 -11.36
CA GLY A 152 16.86 -5.23 -10.54
C GLY A 152 16.90 -4.93 -9.03
N ALA A 153 16.26 -3.86 -8.55
CA ALA A 153 16.44 -3.39 -7.16
C ALA A 153 15.35 -3.84 -6.18
N ALA A 154 14.53 -4.83 -6.54
CA ALA A 154 13.42 -5.27 -5.68
C ALA A 154 13.87 -5.85 -4.33
N ASP A 155 15.11 -6.32 -4.19
CA ASP A 155 15.71 -6.86 -2.96
C ASP A 155 16.74 -5.91 -2.30
N ASP A 156 16.98 -4.72 -2.86
CA ASP A 156 18.00 -3.78 -2.39
C ASP A 156 17.51 -2.80 -1.30
N GLY A 157 16.19 -2.67 -1.12
CA GLY A 157 15.60 -1.65 -0.27
C GLY A 157 15.37 -2.05 1.19
N PRO A 158 15.03 -1.09 2.07
CA PRO A 158 14.71 -1.32 3.48
C PRO A 158 13.28 -1.88 3.68
N TRP A 159 12.90 -2.86 2.87
CA TRP A 159 11.64 -3.59 2.91
C TRP A 159 11.92 -5.09 2.85
N TYR A 160 10.88 -5.90 2.80
CA TYR A 160 11.01 -7.35 2.80
C TYR A 160 10.35 -7.97 1.57
N MET A 161 10.85 -9.14 1.17
CA MET A 161 10.42 -9.87 -0.02
C MET A 161 9.93 -11.28 0.31
N GLY A 162 8.93 -11.71 -0.44
CA GLY A 162 8.26 -13.00 -0.29
C GLY A 162 8.75 -14.07 -1.25
N ALA A 163 7.98 -15.15 -1.33
CA ALA A 163 8.25 -16.28 -2.21
C ALA A 163 8.20 -15.89 -3.69
N ASN A 164 9.12 -16.46 -4.47
CA ASN A 164 9.05 -16.44 -5.93
C ASN A 164 7.92 -17.35 -6.44
N LYS A 165 7.70 -17.36 -7.76
CA LYS A 165 6.61 -18.13 -8.40
C LYS A 165 6.58 -19.61 -8.01
N ASP A 166 7.75 -20.23 -7.89
CA ASP A 166 7.89 -21.66 -7.60
C ASP A 166 7.82 -21.97 -6.10
N GLY A 167 7.80 -20.94 -5.24
CA GLY A 167 7.76 -21.10 -3.78
C GLY A 167 9.04 -21.64 -3.16
N VAL A 168 10.18 -21.55 -3.87
CA VAL A 168 11.46 -22.18 -3.45
C VAL A 168 12.56 -21.18 -3.12
N ALA A 169 12.38 -19.90 -3.46
CA ALA A 169 13.34 -18.84 -3.18
C ALA A 169 12.63 -17.52 -2.87
N ILE A 170 13.37 -16.60 -2.26
CA ILE A 170 12.97 -15.21 -2.09
C ILE A 170 13.56 -14.45 -3.27
N SER A 171 12.76 -14.23 -4.31
CA SER A 171 13.22 -13.51 -5.50
C SER A 171 12.04 -13.04 -6.34
N TYR A 172 12.31 -12.05 -7.19
CA TYR A 172 11.48 -11.80 -8.36
C TYR A 172 11.51 -13.02 -9.32
N THR A 173 10.44 -13.18 -10.08
CA THR A 173 10.40 -14.05 -11.28
C THR A 173 9.94 -13.18 -12.44
N SER A 174 10.66 -13.19 -13.55
CA SER A 174 10.31 -12.50 -14.78
C SER A 174 9.23 -13.27 -15.55
N PRO A 175 8.32 -12.57 -16.25
CA PRO A 175 7.48 -13.20 -17.26
C PRO A 175 8.33 -13.89 -18.31
N CYS A 176 8.06 -15.18 -18.50
CA CYS A 176 8.80 -16.02 -19.45
C CYS A 176 7.87 -17.11 -19.98
N SER A 177 6.89 -16.74 -20.81
CA SER A 177 6.02 -17.75 -21.44
C SER A 177 6.78 -18.52 -22.53
N PRO A 178 6.91 -19.86 -22.43
CA PRO A 178 7.57 -20.65 -23.45
C PRO A 178 6.68 -20.94 -24.66
N SER A 179 5.38 -20.71 -24.55
CA SER A 179 4.38 -21.02 -25.58
C SER A 179 3.83 -19.75 -26.21
N ALA A 180 3.56 -19.81 -27.51
CA ALA A 180 2.85 -18.73 -28.18
C ALA A 180 1.52 -18.44 -27.48
N GLY A 181 1.23 -17.15 -27.29
CA GLY A 181 0.04 -16.71 -26.57
C GLY A 181 0.24 -15.37 -25.87
N THR A 182 -0.81 -14.95 -25.17
CA THR A 182 -0.85 -13.72 -24.39
C THR A 182 -1.18 -14.08 -22.95
N HIS A 183 -0.35 -13.62 -22.02
CA HIS A 183 -0.57 -13.78 -20.59
C HIS A 183 -0.69 -12.41 -19.94
N GLU A 184 -1.83 -12.15 -19.30
CA GLU A 184 -2.08 -10.89 -18.61
C GLU A 184 -1.55 -10.96 -17.17
N TYR A 185 -0.77 -9.97 -16.79
CA TYR A 185 -0.20 -9.79 -15.45
C TYR A 185 -0.81 -8.56 -14.78
N THR A 186 -0.98 -8.64 -13.48
CA THR A 186 -1.45 -7.52 -12.65
C THR A 186 -0.41 -7.18 -11.59
N LEU A 187 0.12 -5.96 -11.66
CA LEU A 187 0.91 -5.30 -10.63
C LEU A 187 -0.01 -4.43 -9.77
N THR A 188 0.10 -4.51 -8.46
CA THR A 188 -0.61 -3.62 -7.54
C THR A 188 0.34 -3.10 -6.48
N VAL A 189 0.30 -1.79 -6.22
CA VAL A 189 0.83 -1.21 -4.99
C VAL A 189 -0.32 -0.82 -4.09
N TYR A 190 -0.20 -1.16 -2.81
CA TYR A 190 -1.19 -0.91 -1.77
C TYR A 190 -0.64 0.13 -0.81
N ALA A 191 -1.44 1.15 -0.52
CA ALA A 191 -1.21 2.11 0.55
C ALA A 191 -1.98 1.66 1.79
N LEU A 192 -1.26 1.27 2.83
CA LEU A 192 -1.81 0.67 4.05
C LEU A 192 -1.65 1.63 5.22
N SER A 193 -2.59 1.59 6.17
CA SER A 193 -2.50 2.39 7.41
C SER A 193 -1.27 2.04 8.25
N GLU A 194 -0.81 0.80 8.20
CA GLU A 194 0.36 0.29 8.90
C GLU A 194 0.86 -1.00 8.22
N THR A 195 2.04 -1.48 8.59
CA THR A 195 2.50 -2.82 8.17
C THR A 195 1.70 -3.89 8.92
N PRO A 196 1.04 -4.84 8.24
CA PRO A 196 0.32 -5.92 8.93
C PRO A 196 1.18 -6.68 9.94
N ALA A 197 0.73 -6.76 11.19
CA ALA A 197 1.49 -7.38 12.29
C ALA A 197 1.73 -8.90 12.13
N SER A 198 0.97 -9.55 11.24
CA SER A 198 1.17 -10.97 10.90
C SER A 198 2.35 -11.20 9.94
N LEU A 199 2.85 -10.17 9.27
CA LEU A 199 3.99 -10.27 8.39
C LEU A 199 5.31 -10.25 9.18
N PRO A 200 6.31 -11.03 8.77
CA PRO A 200 7.61 -11.03 9.44
C PRO A 200 8.39 -9.75 9.16
N VAL A 201 9.26 -9.37 10.11
CA VAL A 201 10.24 -8.27 9.97
C VAL A 201 11.54 -8.75 9.31
N GLN A 202 11.40 -9.61 8.31
CA GLN A 202 12.48 -10.16 7.49
C GLN A 202 11.88 -10.76 6.22
N SER A 203 12.62 -10.78 5.12
CA SER A 203 12.22 -11.52 3.92
C SER A 203 12.03 -12.99 4.23
N SER A 204 11.04 -13.63 3.60
CA SER A 204 10.67 -15.01 3.91
C SER A 204 10.01 -15.72 2.74
N VAL A 205 10.48 -16.93 2.45
CA VAL A 205 9.86 -17.82 1.45
C VAL A 205 8.47 -18.32 1.88
N ASP A 206 8.15 -18.24 3.17
CA ASP A 206 6.82 -18.63 3.68
C ASP A 206 5.75 -17.57 3.39
N VAL A 207 6.13 -16.36 3.00
CA VAL A 207 5.19 -15.30 2.60
C VAL A 207 4.86 -15.50 1.13
N THR A 208 3.84 -16.32 0.87
CA THR A 208 3.23 -16.52 -0.45
C THR A 208 2.24 -15.38 -0.78
N TYR A 209 1.72 -15.39 -2.01
CA TYR A 209 0.66 -14.45 -2.43
C TYR A 209 -0.54 -14.44 -1.47
N ASP A 210 -1.02 -15.64 -1.10
CA ASP A 210 -2.15 -15.79 -0.20
C ASP A 210 -1.85 -15.26 1.20
N VAL A 211 -0.64 -15.53 1.71
CA VAL A 211 -0.22 -15.02 3.03
C VAL A 211 -0.16 -13.50 3.02
N LEU A 212 0.46 -12.90 2.00
CA LEU A 212 0.59 -11.44 1.89
C LEU A 212 -0.79 -10.77 1.73
N THR A 213 -1.64 -11.27 0.84
CA THR A 213 -2.96 -10.68 0.59
C THR A 213 -3.91 -10.83 1.78
N GLN A 214 -3.88 -11.97 2.48
CA GLN A 214 -4.62 -12.13 3.73
C GLN A 214 -4.12 -11.18 4.82
N ALA A 215 -2.80 -10.98 4.93
CA ALA A 215 -2.24 -10.03 5.89
C ALA A 215 -2.65 -8.59 5.56
N ILE A 216 -2.58 -8.18 4.28
CA ILE A 216 -3.04 -6.86 3.83
C ILE A 216 -4.50 -6.62 4.21
N ALA A 217 -5.37 -7.64 4.12
CA ALA A 217 -6.78 -7.52 4.50
C ALA A 217 -7.04 -7.32 6.01
N THR A 218 -6.01 -7.39 6.86
CA THR A 218 -6.13 -7.15 8.31
C THR A 218 -5.96 -5.70 8.73
N VAL A 219 -5.51 -4.83 7.82
CA VAL A 219 -5.29 -3.39 8.05
C VAL A 219 -6.12 -2.54 7.08
N ASP A 220 -6.26 -1.25 7.36
CA ASP A 220 -7.02 -0.35 6.49
C ASP A 220 -6.22 -0.08 5.19
N ILE A 221 -6.85 -0.33 4.04
CA ILE A 221 -6.30 0.03 2.71
C ILE A 221 -6.76 1.46 2.39
N LEU A 222 -5.82 2.39 2.38
CA LEU A 222 -6.07 3.82 2.12
C LEU A 222 -6.09 4.13 0.62
N GLY A 223 -5.44 3.30 -0.19
CA GLY A 223 -5.47 3.40 -1.65
C GLY A 223 -4.79 2.23 -2.34
N THR A 224 -5.10 2.06 -3.61
CA THR A 224 -4.49 1.06 -4.48
C THR A 224 -4.21 1.67 -5.85
N ALA A 225 -3.04 1.37 -6.41
CA ALA A 225 -2.74 1.66 -7.79
C ALA A 225 -2.36 0.36 -8.51
N THR A 226 -2.96 0.13 -9.67
CA THR A 226 -2.83 -1.12 -10.42
C THR A 226 -2.33 -0.85 -11.83
N LEU A 227 -1.44 -1.71 -12.31
CA LEU A 227 -0.94 -1.72 -13.67
C LEU A 227 -1.11 -3.13 -14.25
N THR A 228 -1.91 -3.22 -15.31
CA THR A 228 -2.14 -4.47 -16.05
C THR A 228 -1.41 -4.42 -17.38
N PHE A 229 -0.73 -5.51 -17.72
CA PHE A 229 0.05 -5.61 -18.95
C PHE A 229 0.12 -7.05 -19.45
N ASN A 230 0.46 -7.21 -20.72
CA ASN A 230 0.57 -8.49 -21.39
C ASN A 230 2.02 -8.90 -21.60
N ASP A 231 2.31 -10.18 -21.40
CA ASP A 231 3.43 -10.86 -22.05
C ASP A 231 2.90 -11.55 -23.30
N VAL A 232 3.28 -11.05 -24.47
CA VAL A 232 2.95 -11.65 -25.76
C VAL A 232 4.17 -12.44 -26.27
N THR A 233 3.95 -13.70 -26.58
CA THR A 233 4.91 -14.55 -27.30
C THR A 233 4.31 -14.85 -28.67
N GLU A 234 4.93 -14.33 -29.73
CA GLU A 234 4.46 -14.58 -31.09
C GLU A 234 4.72 -16.04 -31.51
N SER A 235 3.75 -16.65 -32.20
CA SER A 235 3.98 -17.89 -32.92
C SER A 235 4.78 -17.61 -34.18
N PHE A 236 6.05 -18.01 -34.24
CA PHE A 236 6.79 -18.06 -35.49
C PHE A 236 6.20 -19.17 -36.38
N PHE A 237 5.19 -18.85 -37.18
CA PHE A 237 4.87 -19.66 -38.35
C PHE A 237 5.97 -19.38 -39.39
N LEU A 238 6.99 -20.24 -39.42
CA LEU A 238 7.88 -20.33 -40.58
C LEU A 238 7.02 -20.80 -41.76
N GLY A 239 6.66 -19.85 -42.62
CA GLY A 239 6.06 -20.09 -43.94
C GLY A 239 7.09 -20.55 -44.95
#